data_AF-A0A9X8M8G6-F1
#
_entry.id   AF-A0A9X8M8G6-F1
#
_cell.length_a   1.000
_cell.length_b   1.000
_cell.length_c   1.000
_cell.angle_alpha   90.00
_cell.angle_beta   90.00
_cell.angle_gamma   90.00
#
_symmetry.space_group_name_H-M   'P 1'
#
loop_
_entity.id
_entity.type
_entity.pdbx_description
1 polymer ?
#
loop_
_entity_poly.entity_id
_entity_poly.type
_entity_poly.pdbx_seq_one_letter_code
_entity_poly.pdbx_strand_id
1 'polypeptide(L)'
;MSYLHSAPSIGRFVPKEQHVFWGERVSELLQIVAISHGFDLMRLGASEAYRLKGFLDTLEQNDYPELADWNDRVFACTRLTCRVELEKYMLEGMPKS
;
A
#
# COMPACT_ATOMS: atom_id res chain seq x y z
N MET A 1 14.41 16.85 38.94
CA MET A 1 13.16 17.16 38.23
C MET A 1 13.28 16.64 36.81
N SER A 2 12.44 15.68 36.44
CA SER A 2 12.38 15.07 35.12
C SER A 2 11.59 15.98 34.18
N TYR A 3 12.21 16.53 33.14
CA TYR A 3 11.48 17.20 32.06
C TYR A 3 11.20 16.18 30.96
N LEU A 4 9.98 15.62 31.02
CA LEU A 4 9.39 14.80 29.98
C LEU A 4 9.08 15.65 28.74
N HIS A 5 9.37 15.05 27.58
CA HIS A 5 8.95 15.32 26.21
C HIS A 5 7.85 16.38 25.97
N SER A 6 8.19 17.42 25.21
CA SER A 6 7.24 18.16 24.39
C SER A 6 7.28 17.62 22.96
N ALA A 7 6.37 16.69 22.66
CA ALA A 7 6.01 16.38 21.28
C ALA A 7 5.29 17.61 20.68
N PRO A 8 5.67 18.10 19.48
CA PRO A 8 4.94 19.18 18.85
C PRO A 8 3.58 18.67 18.37
N SER A 9 2.54 19.14 19.04
CA SER A 9 1.15 19.08 18.60
C SER A 9 0.96 19.96 17.36
N ILE A 10 1.20 19.41 16.16
CA ILE A 10 0.69 19.99 14.92
C ILE A 10 -0.06 18.88 14.18
N GLY A 11 -1.25 18.58 14.69
CA GLY A 11 -2.29 17.93 13.88
C GLY A 11 -2.70 18.92 12.80
N ARG A 12 -2.11 18.81 11.61
CA ARG A 12 -2.63 19.50 10.42
C ARG A 12 -4.05 19.01 10.19
N PHE A 13 -5.00 19.93 10.22
CA PHE A 13 -6.38 19.67 9.78
C PHE A 13 -6.31 19.31 8.29
N VAL A 14 -6.53 18.04 7.97
CA VAL A 14 -6.74 17.59 6.60
C VAL A 14 -8.24 17.72 6.33
N PRO A 15 -8.67 18.44 5.27
CA PRO A 15 -10.09 18.51 4.92
C PRO A 15 -10.69 17.10 4.80
N LYS A 16 -11.90 16.90 5.32
CA LYS A 16 -12.55 15.56 5.34
C LYS A 16 -12.63 14.90 3.96
N GLU A 17 -12.76 15.71 2.92
CA GLU A 17 -12.78 15.30 1.52
C GLU A 17 -11.45 14.71 1.00
N GLN A 18 -10.35 14.91 1.73
CA GLN A 18 -9.02 14.40 1.40
C GLN A 18 -8.57 13.22 2.29
N HIS A 19 -9.43 12.76 3.21
CA HIS A 19 -9.18 11.54 3.97
C HIS A 19 -9.52 10.32 3.12
N VAL A 20 -8.62 9.97 2.18
CA VAL A 20 -8.61 8.60 1.67
C VAL A 20 -8.09 7.73 2.80
N PHE A 21 -8.89 6.75 3.23
CA PHE A 21 -8.45 5.84 4.29
C PHE A 21 -7.22 5.09 3.80
N TRP A 22 -6.18 5.00 4.64
CA TRP A 22 -4.90 4.38 4.24
C TRP A 22 -5.08 2.97 3.64
N GLY A 23 -6.05 2.21 4.16
CA GLY A 23 -6.42 0.89 3.62
C GLY A 23 -7.04 0.93 2.22
N GLU A 24 -7.80 1.97 1.88
CA GLU A 24 -8.36 2.14 0.52
C GLU A 24 -7.25 2.35 -0.50
N ARG A 25 -6.24 3.18 -0.19
CA ARG A 25 -5.08 3.37 -1.09
C ARG A 25 -4.28 2.09 -1.28
N VAL A 26 -4.08 1.32 -0.21
CA VAL A 26 -3.38 0.04 -0.30
C VAL A 26 -4.15 -0.93 -1.21
N SER A 27 -5.47 -1.00 -1.05
CA SER A 27 -6.36 -1.82 -1.89
C SER A 27 -6.33 -1.35 -3.35
N GLU A 28 -6.44 -0.05 -3.58
CA GLU A 28 -6.43 0.57 -4.91
C GLU A 28 -5.13 0.28 -5.65
N LEU A 29 -3.97 0.53 -5.01
CA LEU A 29 -2.67 0.24 -5.62
C LEU A 29 -2.50 -1.25 -5.92
N LEU A 30 -2.91 -2.14 -5.00
CA LEU A 30 -2.85 -3.58 -5.23
C LEU A 30 -3.74 -4.00 -6.40
N GLN A 31 -4.93 -3.44 -6.53
CA GLN A 31 -5.85 -3.73 -7.64
C GLN A 31 -5.27 -3.27 -8.97
N ILE A 32 -4.74 -2.05 -9.05
CA ILE A 32 -4.13 -1.50 -10.27
C ILE A 32 -2.99 -2.41 -10.75
N VAL A 33 -2.08 -2.77 -9.85
CA VAL A 33 -0.93 -3.62 -10.19
C VAL A 33 -1.39 -5.04 -10.53
N ALA A 34 -2.34 -5.59 -9.78
CA ALA A 34 -2.87 -6.92 -10.05
C ALA A 34 -3.53 -7.01 -11.43
N ILE A 35 -4.41 -6.06 -11.78
CA ILE A 35 -5.09 -6.01 -13.08
C ILE A 35 -4.06 -5.88 -14.21
N SER A 36 -3.11 -4.97 -14.06
CA SER A 36 -2.10 -4.68 -15.10
C SER A 36 -1.19 -5.87 -15.41
N HIS A 37 -0.97 -6.75 -14.44
CA HIS A 37 -0.10 -7.92 -14.56
C HIS A 37 -0.87 -9.26 -14.55
N GLY A 38 -2.20 -9.22 -14.63
CA GLY A 38 -3.05 -10.42 -14.76
C GLY A 38 -3.16 -11.28 -13.50
N PHE A 39 -3.05 -10.68 -12.31
CA PHE A 39 -3.28 -11.37 -11.04
C PHE A 39 -4.75 -11.30 -10.61
N ASP A 40 -5.24 -12.41 -10.07
CA ASP A 40 -6.52 -12.47 -9.35
C ASP A 40 -6.27 -12.38 -7.85
N LEU A 41 -6.56 -11.22 -7.25
CA LEU A 41 -6.37 -10.96 -5.82
C LEU A 41 -7.16 -11.92 -4.91
N MET A 42 -8.28 -12.47 -5.38
CA MET A 42 -9.10 -13.40 -4.60
C MET A 42 -8.54 -14.83 -4.60
N ARG A 43 -7.66 -15.14 -5.55
CA ARG A 43 -7.06 -16.47 -5.74
C ARG A 43 -5.55 -16.44 -5.61
N LEU A 44 -5.01 -15.41 -4.96
CA LEU A 44 -3.58 -15.25 -4.77
C LEU A 44 -3.05 -16.39 -3.90
N GLY A 45 -2.13 -17.20 -4.42
CA GLY A 45 -1.31 -18.11 -3.61
C GLY A 45 -0.07 -17.39 -3.09
N ALA A 46 0.71 -18.05 -2.22
CA ALA A 46 1.97 -17.50 -1.73
C ALA A 46 2.98 -17.21 -2.86
N SER A 47 2.99 -18.01 -3.93
CA SER A 47 3.84 -17.81 -5.11
C SER A 47 3.39 -16.60 -5.94
N GLU A 48 2.09 -16.43 -6.13
CA GLU A 48 1.50 -15.25 -6.76
C GLU A 48 1.75 -13.99 -5.93
N ALA A 49 1.64 -14.06 -4.61
CA ALA A 49 1.94 -12.95 -3.70
C ALA A 49 3.39 -12.50 -3.83
N TYR A 50 4.32 -13.45 -3.91
CA TYR A 50 5.73 -13.16 -4.11
C TYR A 50 6.00 -12.46 -5.45
N ARG A 51 5.37 -12.95 -6.54
CA ARG A 51 5.48 -12.33 -7.86
C ARG A 51 4.88 -10.92 -7.87
N LEU A 52 3.69 -10.73 -7.28
CA LEU A 52 3.03 -9.43 -7.18
C LEU A 52 3.86 -8.42 -6.37
N LYS A 53 4.49 -8.87 -5.27
CA LYS A 53 5.46 -8.08 -4.52
C LYS A 53 6.65 -7.65 -5.39
N GLY A 54 7.17 -8.54 -6.24
CA GLY A 54 8.24 -8.22 -7.19
C GLY A 54 7.86 -7.08 -8.13
N PHE A 55 6.63 -7.06 -8.65
CA PHE A 55 6.13 -5.95 -9.47
C PHE A 55 6.00 -4.65 -8.68
N LEU A 56 5.57 -4.71 -7.41
CA LEU A 56 5.57 -3.54 -6.53
C LEU A 56 7.00 -2.99 -6.28
N ASP A 57 8.02 -3.85 -6.26
CA ASP A 57 9.40 -3.43 -6.05
C ASP A 57 9.95 -2.61 -7.22
N THR A 58 9.55 -2.95 -8.45
CA THR A 58 9.96 -2.27 -9.69
C THR A 58 8.94 -1.27 -10.20
N LEU A 59 7.85 -1.04 -9.46
CA LEU A 59 6.76 -0.18 -9.88
C LEU A 59 7.22 1.28 -10.02
N GLU A 60 7.10 1.84 -11.21
CA GLU A 60 7.27 3.27 -11.47
C GLU A 60 5.89 3.92 -11.66
N GLN A 61 5.64 5.04 -10.98
CA GLN A 61 4.32 5.69 -10.99
C GLN A 61 3.90 6.13 -12.40
N ASN A 62 4.85 6.52 -13.24
CA ASN A 62 4.61 7.03 -14.59
C ASN A 62 4.02 5.97 -15.55
N ASP A 63 4.17 4.69 -15.21
CA ASP A 63 3.61 3.59 -16.00
C ASP A 63 2.10 3.42 -15.77
N TYR A 64 1.54 4.11 -14.78
CA TYR A 64 0.15 3.94 -14.32
C TYR A 64 -0.57 5.29 -14.30
N PRO A 65 -1.30 5.64 -15.38
CA PRO A 65 -2.07 6.88 -15.47
C PRO A 65 -3.05 7.09 -14.32
N GLU A 66 -3.60 6.02 -13.76
CA GLU A 66 -4.52 6.01 -12.61
C GLU A 66 -3.87 6.57 -11.33
N LEU A 67 -2.54 6.56 -11.27
CA LEU A 67 -1.76 7.06 -10.14
C LEU A 67 -1.23 8.48 -10.37
N ALA A 68 -1.55 9.13 -11.50
CA ALA A 68 -0.98 10.44 -11.85
C ALA A 68 -1.25 11.53 -10.80
N ASP A 69 -2.41 11.47 -10.14
CA ASP A 69 -2.80 12.44 -9.11
C ASP A 69 -2.19 12.15 -7.72
N TRP A 70 -1.45 11.04 -7.59
CA TRP A 70 -0.84 10.68 -6.33
C TRP A 70 0.45 11.48 -6.12
N ASN A 71 0.60 12.08 -4.95
CA ASN A 71 1.89 12.64 -4.56
C ASN A 71 2.95 11.53 -4.44
N ASP A 72 4.17 11.76 -4.91
CA ASP A 72 5.29 10.80 -4.86
C ASP A 72 5.48 10.15 -3.47
N ARG A 73 5.35 10.94 -2.40
CA ARG A 73 5.47 10.45 -1.03
C ARG A 73 4.33 9.50 -0.67
N VAL A 74 3.11 9.82 -1.09
CA VAL A 74 1.95 8.96 -0.90
C VAL A 74 2.16 7.66 -1.65
N PHE A 75 2.50 7.73 -2.94
CA PHE A 75 2.79 6.57 -3.76
C PHE A 75 3.88 5.68 -3.14
N ALA A 76 5.02 6.25 -2.76
CA ALA A 76 6.12 5.50 -2.16
C ALA A 76 5.73 4.81 -0.85
N CYS A 77 5.03 5.51 0.05
CA CYS A 77 4.60 4.95 1.33
C CYS A 77 3.51 3.88 1.16
N THR A 78 2.56 4.08 0.24
CA THR A 78 1.53 3.09 -0.08
C THR A 78 2.16 1.84 -0.69
N ARG A 79 3.07 2.00 -1.67
CA ARG A 79 3.83 0.89 -2.28
C ARG A 79 4.59 0.07 -1.24
N LEU A 80 5.27 0.73 -0.30
CA LEU A 80 5.95 0.05 0.81
C LEU A 80 4.96 -0.72 1.70
N THR A 81 3.79 -0.13 1.98
CA THR A 81 2.77 -0.80 2.79
C THR A 81 2.22 -2.03 2.08
N CYS A 82 1.87 -1.94 0.80
CA CYS A 82 1.42 -3.07 0.01
C CYS A 82 2.42 -4.24 0.05
N ARG A 83 3.73 -3.95 -0.03
CA ARG A 83 4.78 -4.97 0.11
C ARG A 83 4.73 -5.67 1.47
N VAL A 84 4.68 -4.90 2.55
CA VAL A 84 4.66 -5.44 3.92
C VAL A 84 3.40 -6.29 4.14
N GLU A 85 2.24 -5.85 3.65
CA GLU A 85 1.00 -6.63 3.76
C GLU A 85 1.07 -7.93 2.95
N LEU A 86 1.66 -7.92 1.75
CA LEU A 86 1.91 -9.17 1.00
C LEU A 86 2.90 -10.09 1.72
N GLU A 87 3.93 -9.55 2.35
CA GLU A 87 4.88 -10.33 3.16
C GLU A 87 4.20 -11.01 4.34
N LYS A 88 3.36 -10.28 5.08
CA LYS A 88 2.53 -10.87 6.14
C LYS A 88 1.63 -11.97 5.59
N TYR A 89 0.94 -11.71 4.49
CA TYR A 89 0.08 -12.68 3.83
C TYR A 89 0.83 -13.97 3.45
N MET A 90 2.05 -13.86 2.92
CA MET A 90 2.90 -15.00 2.57
C MET A 90 3.35 -15.82 3.79
N LEU A 91 3.58 -15.16 4.93
CA LEU A 91 4.07 -15.80 6.15
C LEU A 91 2.94 -16.45 6.96
N GLU A 92 1.78 -15.80 7.03
CA GLU A 92 0.62 -16.27 7.78
C GLU A 92 -0.08 -17.43 7.06
N GLY A 93 0.00 -17.46 5.72
CA GLY A 93 -0.78 -18.38 4.89
C GLY A 93 -2.27 -18.06 4.98
N MET A 94 -3.07 -18.48 3.98
CA MET A 94 -4.52 -18.30 4.11
C MET A 94 -5.03 -19.05 5.34
N PRO A 95 -5.87 -18.44 6.21
CA PRO A 95 -6.71 -19.23 7.09
C PRO A 95 -7.52 -20.15 6.18
N LYS A 96 -7.31 -21.47 6.32
CA LYS A 96 -8.09 -22.47 5.59
C LYS A 96 -9.56 -22.22 5.95
N SER A 97 -10.32 -21.73 4.97
CA SER A 97 -11.78 -21.64 5.03
C SER A 97 -12.38 -23.03 5.17
#